data_AF-A0A3N5UP64-F1
#
_entry.id   AF-A0A3N5UP64-F1
#
_cell.length_a   1.000
_cell.length_b   1.000
_cell.length_c   1.000
_cell.angle_alpha   90.00
_cell.angle_beta   90.00
_cell.angle_gamma   90.00
#
_symmetry.space_group_name_H-M   'P 1'
#
loop_
_entity.id
_entity.type
_entity.pdbx_description
1 polymer ?
#
loop_
_entity_poly.entity_id
_entity_poly.type
_entity_poly.pdbx_seq_one_letter_code
_entity_poly.pdbx_strand_id
1 'polypeptide(L)'
;MNEELTTFIIKELGKPVDRQEIIRRVCKKGGLHWKEAERLVILIEARYRRATPTRQTTLLLFLSLAALLLGIGFLAYNLEILLVFFQKVVLGETLRLKGSHSIELLSGFGMTVGGMIGLWKALGSIFPN
;
A
#
# COMPACT_ATOMS: atom_id res chain seq x y z
N MET A 1 14.97 -32.30 12.12
CA MET A 1 15.37 -31.10 11.36
C MET A 1 15.99 -30.14 12.36
N ASN A 2 17.27 -29.78 12.21
CA ASN A 2 17.97 -28.99 13.24
C ASN A 2 17.40 -27.57 13.32
N GLU A 3 16.77 -27.25 14.45
CA GLU A 3 16.19 -25.92 14.73
C GLU A 3 17.25 -24.81 14.67
N GLU A 4 18.50 -25.14 15.04
CA GLU A 4 19.65 -24.23 14.93
C GLU A 4 19.95 -23.82 13.48
N LEU A 5 19.86 -24.76 12.53
CA LEU A 5 20.12 -24.49 11.12
C LEU A 5 18.99 -23.64 10.53
N THR A 6 17.76 -23.92 10.93
CA THR A 6 16.57 -23.16 10.53
C THR A 6 16.64 -21.70 11.01
N THR A 7 17.00 -21.50 12.28
CA THR A 7 17.16 -20.16 12.88
C THR A 7 18.29 -19.38 12.22
N PHE A 8 19.38 -20.06 11.86
CA PHE A 8 20.48 -19.45 11.11
C PHE A 8 20.05 -18.98 9.72
N ILE A 9 19.29 -19.81 8.99
CA ILE A 9 18.79 -19.47 7.65
C ILE A 9 17.83 -18.27 7.71
N ILE A 10 16.92 -18.25 8.68
CA ILE A 10 15.99 -17.13 8.91
C ILE A 10 16.77 -15.83 9.18
N LYS A 11 17.81 -15.88 10.02
CA LYS A 11 18.64 -14.72 10.36
C LYS A 11 19.43 -14.18 9.15
N GLU A 12 19.92 -15.06 8.28
CA GLU A 12 20.64 -14.64 7.06
C GLU A 12 19.68 -14.13 5.98
N LEU A 13 18.48 -14.72 5.83
CA LEU A 13 17.44 -14.23 4.90
C LEU A 13 16.92 -12.82 5.29
N GLY A 14 17.04 -12.43 6.55
CA GLY A 14 16.69 -11.08 7.00
C GLY A 14 17.73 -10.00 6.69
N LYS A 15 18.90 -10.35 6.13
CA LYS A 15 19.97 -9.42 5.77
C LYS A 15 19.97 -9.14 4.26
N PRO A 16 20.47 -7.97 3.81
CA PRO A 16 20.65 -7.67 2.39
C PRO A 16 21.87 -8.40 1.84
N VAL A 17 21.82 -9.73 1.83
CA VAL A 17 22.89 -10.61 1.33
C VAL A 17 22.34 -11.43 0.18
N ASP A 18 23.16 -11.63 -0.86
CA ASP A 18 22.76 -12.41 -2.03
C ASP A 18 22.43 -13.87 -1.67
N ARG A 19 21.42 -14.42 -2.36
CA ARG A 19 20.88 -15.77 -2.12
C ARG A 19 21.97 -16.84 -2.26
N GLN A 20 22.90 -16.68 -3.20
CA GLN A 20 23.97 -17.66 -3.41
C GLN A 20 24.94 -17.70 -2.23
N GLU A 21 25.21 -16.55 -1.61
CA GLU A 21 26.08 -16.46 -0.43
C GLU A 21 25.41 -17.11 0.80
N ILE A 22 24.07 -17.00 0.92
CA ILE A 22 23.31 -17.71 1.96
C ILE A 22 23.43 -19.23 1.76
N ILE A 23 23.21 -19.74 0.55
CA ILE A 23 23.33 -21.19 0.24
C ILE A 23 24.75 -21.69 0.53
N ARG A 24 25.78 -20.93 0.17
CA ARG A 24 27.19 -21.26 0.46
C ARG A 24 27.46 -21.37 1.95
N ARG A 25 26.92 -20.45 2.76
CA ARG A 25 27.05 -20.47 4.23
C ARG A 25 26.31 -21.65 4.85
N VAL A 26 25.13 -21.99 4.32
CA VAL A 26 24.36 -23.17 4.74
C VAL A 26 25.10 -24.46 4.41
N CYS A 27 25.71 -24.57 3.23
CA CYS A 27 26.57 -25.70 2.89
C CYS A 27 27.75 -25.82 3.87
N LYS A 28 28.45 -24.70 4.14
CA LYS A 28 29.61 -24.67 5.02
C LYS A 28 29.29 -25.01 6.48
N LYS A 29 28.10 -24.61 6.95
CA LYS A 29 27.69 -24.78 8.36
C LYS A 29 26.93 -26.08 8.60
N GLY A 30 26.15 -26.55 7.62
CA GLY A 30 25.34 -27.76 7.72
C GLY A 30 26.01 -29.02 7.17
N GLY A 31 27.17 -28.89 6.50
CA GLY A 31 27.82 -30.01 5.80
C GLY A 31 26.98 -30.57 4.64
N LEU A 32 25.98 -29.81 4.19
CA LEU A 32 25.01 -30.22 3.18
C LEU A 32 25.56 -30.02 1.77
N HIS A 33 25.15 -30.87 0.84
CA HIS A 33 25.43 -30.64 -0.57
C HIS A 33 24.67 -29.40 -1.06
N TRP A 34 25.24 -28.69 -2.04
CA TRP A 34 24.66 -27.46 -2.61
C TRP A 34 23.16 -27.59 -2.95
N LYS A 35 22.80 -28.72 -3.58
CA LYS A 35 21.43 -29.01 -4.02
C LYS A 35 20.45 -29.24 -2.85
N GLU A 36 20.93 -29.70 -1.71
CA GLU A 36 20.14 -29.91 -0.49
C GLU A 36 19.99 -28.61 0.29
N ALA A 37 21.08 -27.84 0.41
CA ALA A 37 21.06 -26.51 1.01
C ALA A 37 20.13 -25.56 0.25
N GLU A 38 20.15 -25.59 -1.08
CA GLU A 38 19.23 -24.79 -1.90
C GLU A 38 17.77 -25.16 -1.64
N ARG A 39 17.41 -26.45 -1.62
CA ARG A 39 16.03 -26.87 -1.30
C ARG A 39 15.61 -26.42 0.09
N LEU A 40 16.49 -26.52 1.08
CA LEU A 40 16.24 -26.07 2.45
C LEU A 40 16.00 -24.56 2.52
N VAL A 41 16.83 -23.77 1.84
CA VAL A 41 16.67 -22.31 1.77
C VAL A 41 15.35 -21.95 1.09
N ILE A 42 14.99 -22.58 -0.05
CA ILE A 42 13.71 -22.36 -0.73
C ILE A 42 12.53 -22.67 0.18
N LEU A 43 12.57 -23.79 0.89
CA LEU A 43 11.47 -24.24 1.73
C LEU A 43 11.26 -23.33 2.94
N ILE A 44 12.35 -22.87 3.55
CA ILE A 44 12.31 -21.91 4.66
C ILE A 44 11.89 -20.52 4.17
N GLU A 45 12.40 -20.08 3.02
CA GLU A 45 12.01 -18.82 2.38
C GLU A 45 10.51 -18.82 2.07
N ALA A 46 9.98 -19.86 1.43
CA ALA A 46 8.55 -19.98 1.15
C ALA A 46 7.69 -19.96 2.42
N ARG A 47 8.18 -20.59 3.51
CA ARG A 47 7.49 -20.61 4.80
C ARG A 47 7.57 -19.26 5.53
N TYR A 48 8.68 -18.54 5.42
CA TYR A 48 8.94 -17.28 6.13
C TYR A 48 8.40 -16.05 5.38
N ARG A 49 8.41 -16.06 4.05
CA ARG A 49 7.86 -15.00 3.17
C ARG A 49 6.35 -14.84 3.33
N ARG A 50 5.63 -15.91 3.72
CA ARG A 50 4.21 -15.82 4.14
C ARG A 50 4.02 -15.17 5.52
N ALA A 51 5.04 -15.16 6.37
CA ALA A 51 4.98 -14.63 7.73
C ALA A 51 5.56 -13.21 7.88
N THR A 52 6.26 -12.71 6.86
CA THR A 52 6.84 -11.36 6.87
C THR A 52 6.25 -10.53 5.75
N PRO A 53 5.19 -9.74 6.00
CA PRO A 53 4.85 -8.65 5.09
C PRO A 53 6.07 -7.71 5.09
N THR A 54 6.71 -7.64 3.93
CA THR A 54 7.84 -6.79 3.59
C THR A 54 7.76 -5.42 4.29
N ARG A 55 8.84 -5.01 4.97
CA ARG A 55 8.97 -3.72 5.70
C ARG A 55 8.50 -2.48 4.93
N GLN A 56 8.46 -2.51 3.60
CA GLN A 56 7.91 -1.45 2.76
C GLN A 56 6.43 -1.16 3.05
N THR A 57 5.61 -2.19 3.30
CA THR A 57 4.18 -2.00 3.60
C THR A 57 3.96 -1.27 4.92
N THR A 58 4.80 -1.47 5.93
CA THR A 58 4.65 -0.80 7.24
C THR A 58 4.90 0.71 7.15
N LEU A 59 5.90 1.14 6.36
CA LEU A 59 6.16 2.57 6.15
C LEU A 59 5.06 3.24 5.33
N LEU A 60 4.55 2.56 4.29
CA LEU A 60 3.42 3.02 3.49
C LEU A 60 2.14 3.17 4.33
N LEU A 61 1.88 2.22 5.24
CA LEU A 61 0.75 2.32 6.16
C LEU A 61 0.91 3.50 7.14
N PHE A 62 2.12 3.74 7.64
CA PHE A 62 2.39 4.86 8.53
C PHE A 62 2.24 6.21 7.81
N LEU A 63 2.73 6.30 6.57
CA LEU A 63 2.58 7.47 5.72
C LEU A 63 1.10 7.72 5.38
N SER A 64 0.35 6.66 5.06
CA SER A 64 -1.09 6.74 4.81
C SER A 64 -1.84 7.21 6.04
N LEU A 65 -1.50 6.70 7.23
CA LEU A 65 -2.14 7.09 8.48
C LEU A 65 -1.81 8.54 8.84
N ALA A 66 -0.55 8.96 8.66
CA ALA A 66 -0.12 10.33 8.86
C ALA A 66 -0.85 11.28 7.91
N ALA A 67 -0.93 10.95 6.61
CA ALA A 67 -1.64 11.75 5.62
C ALA A 67 -3.14 11.88 5.95
N LEU A 68 -3.76 10.80 6.43
CA LEU A 68 -5.18 10.77 6.80
C LEU A 68 -5.45 11.66 8.02
N LEU A 69 -4.61 11.58 9.05
CA LEU A 69 -4.70 12.46 10.22
C LEU A 69 -4.46 13.93 9.86
N LEU A 70 -3.51 14.21 8.96
CA LEU A 70 -3.24 15.55 8.46
C LEU A 70 -4.45 16.11 7.69
N GLY A 71 -5.07 15.30 6.84
CA GLY A 71 -6.28 15.67 6.12
C GLY A 71 -7.46 15.97 7.05
N ILE A 72 -7.69 15.11 8.06
CA ILE A 72 -8.74 15.32 9.07
C ILE A 72 -8.46 16.60 9.87
N GLY A 73 -7.24 16.79 10.35
CA GLY A 73 -6.86 17.98 11.10
C GLY A 73 -7.00 19.26 10.28
N PHE A 74 -6.61 19.22 9.00
CA PHE A 74 -6.76 20.34 8.09
C PHE A 74 -8.24 20.66 7.80
N LEU A 75 -9.08 19.64 7.63
CA LEU A 75 -10.53 19.80 7.47
C LEU A 75 -11.17 20.37 8.75
N ALA A 76 -10.76 19.90 9.92
CA ALA A 76 -11.27 20.39 11.21
C ALA A 76 -10.85 21.85 11.46
N TYR A 77 -9.62 22.22 11.12
CA TYR A 77 -9.14 23.60 11.24
C TYR A 77 -9.89 24.56 10.29
N ASN A 78 -10.13 24.11 9.06
CA ASN A 78 -10.85 24.91 8.06
C ASN A 78 -12.36 24.67 8.09
N LEU A 79 -12.90 24.08 9.15
CA LEU A 79 -14.31 23.67 9.21
C LEU A 79 -15.25 24.88 9.08
N GLU A 80 -14.90 26.03 9.69
CA GLU A 80 -15.68 27.26 9.58
C GLU A 80 -15.71 27.78 8.13
N ILE A 81 -14.56 27.80 7.45
CA ILE A 81 -14.45 28.20 6.04
C ILE A 81 -15.23 27.23 5.15
N LEU A 82 -15.15 25.94 5.45
CA LEU A 82 -15.84 24.89 4.71
C LEU A 82 -17.35 24.98 4.91
N LEU A 83 -17.85 25.26 6.12
CA LEU A 83 -19.26 25.49 6.41
C LEU A 83 -19.79 26.75 5.73
N VAL A 84 -19.04 27.86 5.75
CA VAL A 84 -19.42 29.10 5.05
C VAL A 84 -19.41 28.90 3.53
N PHE A 85 -18.43 28.16 2.99
CA PHE A 85 -18.38 27.79 1.58
C PHE A 85 -19.56 26.89 1.20
N PHE A 86 -19.85 25.85 1.99
CA PHE A 86 -20.99 24.95 1.75
C PHE A 86 -22.31 25.70 1.82
N GLN A 87 -22.50 26.58 2.81
CA GLN A 87 -23.67 27.44 2.86
C GLN A 87 -23.77 28.35 1.64
N LYS A 88 -22.68 29.00 1.21
CA LYS A 88 -22.70 29.87 0.03
C LYS A 88 -22.91 29.13 -1.28
N VAL A 89 -22.39 27.91 -1.41
CA VAL A 89 -22.58 27.07 -2.61
C VAL A 89 -23.99 26.50 -2.63
N VAL A 90 -24.49 25.95 -1.51
CA VAL A 90 -25.84 25.39 -1.41
C VAL A 90 -26.93 26.48 -1.46
N LEU A 91 -26.76 27.60 -0.75
CA LEU A 91 -27.68 28.75 -0.85
C LEU A 91 -27.54 29.48 -2.20
N GLY A 92 -26.33 29.55 -2.75
CA GLY A 92 -26.06 30.17 -4.05
C GLY A 92 -26.67 29.39 -5.21
N GLU A 93 -26.63 28.05 -5.16
CA GLU A 93 -27.32 27.18 -6.12
C GLU A 93 -28.84 27.20 -5.93
N THR A 94 -29.35 27.15 -4.69
CA THR A 94 -30.82 27.18 -4.45
C THR A 94 -31.47 28.51 -4.83
N LEU A 95 -30.78 29.64 -4.72
CA LEU A 95 -31.26 30.95 -5.21
C LEU A 95 -31.02 31.17 -6.72
N ARG A 96 -30.02 30.52 -7.33
CA ARG A 96 -29.79 30.55 -8.80
C ARG A 96 -30.58 29.50 -9.59
N LEU A 97 -31.28 28.59 -8.92
CA LEU A 97 -32.11 27.55 -9.54
C LEU A 97 -33.37 28.08 -10.27
N LYS A 98 -33.55 29.40 -10.38
CA LYS A 98 -34.63 30.00 -11.19
C LYS A 98 -34.27 30.27 -12.66
N GLY A 99 -33.08 29.92 -13.14
CA GLY A 99 -32.80 30.03 -14.57
C GLY A 99 -31.50 29.37 -15.05
N SER A 100 -31.65 28.24 -15.76
CA SER A 100 -30.74 27.85 -16.84
C SER A 100 -29.33 27.29 -16.51
N HIS A 101 -29.16 26.41 -15.51
CA HIS A 101 -27.86 25.73 -15.26
C HIS A 101 -27.94 24.18 -15.11
N SER A 102 -28.78 23.51 -15.92
CA SER A 102 -28.78 22.04 -15.98
C SER A 102 -27.49 21.43 -16.57
N ILE A 103 -26.67 22.24 -17.25
CA ILE A 103 -25.48 21.78 -17.99
C ILE A 103 -24.24 21.70 -17.07
N GLU A 104 -24.12 22.59 -16.08
CA GLU A 104 -22.98 22.59 -15.15
C GLU A 104 -22.99 21.36 -14.21
N LEU A 105 -24.17 21.01 -13.66
CA LEU A 105 -24.34 19.80 -12.86
C LEU A 105 -24.02 18.52 -13.64
N LEU A 106 -24.35 18.48 -14.93
CA LEU A 106 -24.04 17.34 -15.80
C LEU A 106 -22.53 17.20 -16.04
N SER A 107 -21.83 18.32 -16.22
CA SER A 107 -20.38 18.34 -16.39
C SER A 107 -19.64 17.90 -15.12
N GLY A 108 -20.11 18.34 -13.95
CA GLY A 108 -19.58 17.94 -12.64
C GLY A 108 -19.70 16.44 -12.42
N PHE A 109 -20.89 15.87 -12.64
CA PHE A 109 -21.11 14.42 -12.56
C PHE A 109 -20.24 13.64 -13.56
N GLY A 110 -20.08 14.15 -14.79
CA GLY A 110 -19.22 13.54 -15.80
C GLY A 110 -17.76 13.46 -15.35
N MET A 111 -17.23 14.53 -14.75
CA MET A 111 -15.86 14.57 -14.23
C MET A 111 -15.68 13.64 -13.03
N THR A 112 -16.65 13.57 -12.11
CA THR A 112 -16.56 12.68 -10.95
C THR A 112 -16.59 11.21 -11.36
N VAL A 113 -17.52 10.83 -12.25
CA VAL A 113 -17.63 9.45 -12.75
C VAL A 113 -16.39 9.06 -13.56
N GLY A 114 -15.91 9.96 -14.43
CA GLY A 114 -14.68 9.74 -15.20
C GLY A 114 -13.45 9.55 -14.31
N GLY A 115 -13.30 10.37 -13.26
CA GLY A 115 -12.21 10.24 -12.28
C GLY A 115 -12.24 8.91 -11.52
N MET A 116 -13.44 8.47 -11.12
CA MET A 116 -13.62 7.22 -10.37
C MET A 116 -13.27 5.99 -11.23
N ILE A 117 -13.63 6.00 -12.52
CA ILE A 117 -13.24 4.95 -13.49
C ILE A 117 -11.73 4.95 -13.72
N GLY A 118 -11.12 6.12 -13.87
CA GLY A 118 -9.67 6.25 -14.04
C GLY A 118 -8.89 5.71 -12.85
N LEU A 119 -9.37 6.00 -11.63
CA LEU A 119 -8.76 5.52 -10.39
C LEU A 119 -8.86 3.99 -10.27
N TRP A 120 -10.02 3.41 -10.60
CA TRP A 120 -10.18 1.95 -10.61
C TRP A 120 -9.27 1.25 -11.61
N LYS A 121 -9.08 1.85 -12.78
CA LYS A 121 -8.19 1.32 -13.82
C LYS A 121 -6.73 1.38 -13.38
N ALA A 122 -6.32 2.45 -12.70
CA ALA A 122 -4.99 2.57 -12.12
C ALA A 122 -4.74 1.56 -11.00
N LEU A 123 -5.71 1.36 -10.11
CA LEU A 123 -5.66 0.37 -9.03
C LEU A 123 -5.54 -1.06 -9.58
N GLY A 124 -6.32 -1.41 -10.60
CA GLY A 124 -6.24 -2.73 -11.26
C GLY A 124 -4.92 -2.97 -12.00
N SER A 125 -4.28 -1.92 -12.53
CA SER A 125 -2.95 -2.02 -13.15
C SER A 125 -1.82 -2.22 -12.13
N ILE A 126 -1.97 -1.70 -10.92
CA ILE A 126 -0.96 -1.78 -9.85
C ILE A 126 -1.05 -3.12 -9.10
N PHE A 127 -2.26 -3.68 -8.99
CA PHE A 127 -2.49 -5.00 -8.38
C PHE A 127 -3.06 -6.00 -9.40
N PRO A 128 -2.25 -6.44 -10.38
CA PRO A 128 -2.66 -7.52 -11.27
C PRO A 128 -2.69 -8.83 -10.47
N ASN A 129 -3.87 -9.46 -10.40
CA ASN A 129 -4.02 -10.84 -9.92
C ASN A 129 -3.35 -11.83 -10.87
#